data_AF-A0A7V0SDQ5-F1
#
_entry.id   AF-A0A7V0SDQ5-F1
#
_cell.length_a   1.000
_cell.length_b   1.000
_cell.length_c   1.000
_cell.angle_alpha   90.00
_cell.angle_beta   90.00
_cell.angle_gamma   90.00
#
_symmetry.space_group_name_H-M   'P 1'
#
loop_
_entity.id
_entity.type
_entity.pdbx_description
1 polymer ?
#
loop_
_entity_poly.entity_id
_entity_poly.type
_entity_poly.pdbx_seq_one_letter_code
_entity_poly.pdbx_strand_id
1 'polypeptide(L)'
;MSHEIHKHTLVFLLAGGQGERLHPLTKDRSKPAVPFGGIYRIIDFSLSNCLNSDLKRIMVLTQYKSLSLDRHIKNVWNIFPRELGSFIDVVPPQQRIDNTWYSGTADAIFQNIYVIEMEKPRYVLVLSGDHVYKMDYHQMIRSHIENDADMTIAAIETPLSEATRFGVLEVDGSNRVTGFREKPADPRPIPGKEGSAFVSMGVYVFTTNRLVQYLSEDHRTEGDNDFGKDIIPRIYSSERVFAYDYVKNHGAGAYWRDIGTLKSYFEANMDLVAVSPRLNLYDRTWPIRTYLEQHPPAKMIFNQENRRGMAVDSVISHGAIISGSSVTGSVISPGVKVNSYSEVQDSIIMHSVRIGRNCRIKNAIIDKYVTIPEGEEIGYDLEKDRMRFTVTPEGIVVIPKNFSL
;
A
#
# COMPACT_ATOMS: atom_id res chain seq x y z
N MET A 1 -12.95 -14.82 -26.57
CA MET A 1 -11.75 -14.04 -26.20
C MET A 1 -11.58 -13.80 -24.70
N SER A 2 -12.63 -13.74 -23.85
CA SER A 2 -12.45 -13.40 -22.42
C SER A 2 -11.73 -14.45 -21.56
N HIS A 3 -11.68 -15.73 -21.97
CA HIS A 3 -11.23 -16.82 -21.09
C HIS A 3 -9.72 -16.89 -20.80
N GLU A 4 -8.88 -16.10 -21.47
CA GLU A 4 -7.41 -16.15 -21.33
C GLU A 4 -6.74 -14.78 -21.11
N ILE A 5 -7.52 -13.74 -20.74
CA ILE A 5 -6.99 -12.38 -20.49
C ILE A 5 -5.79 -12.42 -19.54
N HIS A 6 -5.87 -13.21 -18.47
CA HIS A 6 -4.81 -13.38 -17.48
C HIS A 6 -3.49 -13.95 -18.05
N LYS A 7 -3.54 -14.82 -19.07
CA LYS A 7 -2.34 -15.39 -19.70
C LYS A 7 -1.58 -14.36 -20.53
N HIS A 8 -2.31 -13.42 -21.12
CA HIS A 8 -1.77 -12.38 -21.99
C HIS A 8 -1.40 -11.09 -21.26
N THR A 9 -1.54 -11.03 -19.94
CA THR A 9 -1.17 -9.88 -19.11
C THR A 9 0.12 -10.14 -18.33
N LEU A 10 1.07 -9.23 -18.43
CA LEU A 10 2.24 -9.17 -17.54
C LEU A 10 2.02 -8.05 -16.51
N VAL A 11 2.32 -8.31 -15.24
CA VAL A 11 2.19 -7.32 -14.17
C VAL A 11 3.57 -6.76 -13.80
N PHE A 12 3.72 -5.43 -13.79
CA PHE A 12 4.84 -4.75 -13.12
C PHE A 12 4.32 -4.12 -11.83
N LEU A 13 4.81 -4.62 -10.70
CA LEU A 13 4.51 -4.09 -9.37
C LEU A 13 5.65 -3.17 -8.91
N LEU A 14 5.41 -1.87 -8.95
CA LEU A 14 6.36 -0.83 -8.55
C LEU A 14 6.48 -0.81 -7.02
N ALA A 15 7.56 -1.38 -6.51
CA ALA A 15 7.87 -1.51 -5.08
C ALA A 15 9.18 -0.78 -4.69
N GLY A 16 9.65 0.15 -5.53
CA GLY A 16 10.88 0.91 -5.33
C GLY A 16 10.78 2.04 -4.30
N GLY A 17 9.58 2.52 -3.95
CA GLY A 17 9.37 3.75 -3.17
C GLY A 17 10.11 3.84 -1.83
N GLN A 18 10.96 4.87 -1.69
CA GLN A 18 11.74 5.16 -0.48
C GLN A 18 10.86 5.50 0.73
N GLY A 19 9.71 6.15 0.51
CA GLY A 19 8.71 6.41 1.56
C GLY A 19 9.16 7.40 2.63
N GLU A 20 9.85 8.49 2.26
CA GLU A 20 10.43 9.46 3.21
C GLU A 20 9.39 10.08 4.15
N ARG A 21 8.18 10.35 3.65
CA ARG A 21 7.03 10.86 4.43
C ARG A 21 6.47 9.88 5.48
N LEU A 22 6.99 8.66 5.53
CA LEU A 22 6.75 7.67 6.59
C LEU A 22 7.95 7.50 7.52
N HIS A 23 8.99 8.33 7.41
CA HIS A 23 10.07 8.32 8.39
C HIS A 23 9.50 8.57 9.80
N PRO A 24 9.84 7.77 10.82
CA PRO A 24 10.96 6.82 10.83
C PRO A 24 10.63 5.35 10.49
N LEU A 25 9.38 4.99 10.19
CA LEU A 25 8.97 3.60 9.89
C LEU A 25 9.71 3.01 8.67
N THR A 26 10.09 3.86 7.71
CA THR A 26 10.86 3.54 6.50
C THR A 26 12.38 3.75 6.65
N LYS A 27 12.89 3.92 7.87
CA LYS A 27 14.34 4.07 8.12
C LYS A 27 15.14 2.86 7.60
N ASP A 28 14.69 1.64 7.92
CA ASP A 28 15.39 0.38 7.60
C ASP A 28 14.65 -0.52 6.58
N ARG A 29 13.56 -0.03 5.97
CA ARG A 29 12.70 -0.82 5.06
C ARG A 29 12.07 0.07 3.99
N SER A 30 11.73 -0.50 2.83
CA SER A 30 10.94 0.19 1.80
C SER A 30 9.49 0.42 2.25
N LYS A 31 8.78 1.40 1.66
CA LYS A 31 7.35 1.65 1.96
C LYS A 31 6.48 0.39 1.81
N PRO A 32 6.57 -0.42 0.73
CA PRO A 32 5.81 -1.66 0.58
C PRO A 32 6.02 -2.71 1.69
N ALA A 33 7.16 -2.64 2.40
CA ALA A 33 7.52 -3.56 3.49
C ALA A 33 7.06 -3.11 4.88
N VAL A 34 6.40 -1.94 5.02
CA VAL A 34 5.85 -1.47 6.29
C VAL A 34 4.70 -2.40 6.73
N PRO A 35 4.64 -2.84 8.01
CA PRO A 35 3.54 -3.66 8.52
C PRO A 35 2.19 -2.92 8.49
N PHE A 36 1.10 -3.64 8.31
CA PHE A 36 -0.25 -3.09 8.26
C PHE A 36 -1.26 -4.09 8.83
N GLY A 37 -2.31 -3.63 9.51
CA GLY A 37 -3.39 -4.48 10.02
C GLY A 37 -2.92 -5.64 10.91
N GLY A 38 -1.94 -5.38 11.78
CA GLY A 38 -1.37 -6.36 12.72
C GLY A 38 -0.35 -7.32 12.10
N ILE A 39 -0.74 -8.05 11.04
CA ILE A 39 0.05 -9.15 10.43
C ILE A 39 0.54 -8.89 9.00
N TYR A 40 -0.14 -8.04 8.23
CA TYR A 40 0.13 -7.84 6.80
C TYR A 40 1.31 -6.90 6.57
N ARG A 41 1.72 -6.78 5.31
CA ARG A 41 2.48 -5.63 4.78
C ARG A 41 1.70 -4.97 3.66
N ILE A 42 2.02 -3.72 3.34
CA ILE A 42 1.28 -2.96 2.32
C ILE A 42 1.31 -3.68 0.95
N ILE A 43 2.45 -4.27 0.56
CA ILE A 43 2.56 -5.01 -0.71
C ILE A 43 1.59 -6.20 -0.84
N ASP A 44 1.17 -6.79 0.28
CA ASP A 44 0.34 -7.99 0.28
C ASP A 44 -1.04 -7.72 -0.34
N PHE A 45 -1.53 -6.48 -0.30
CA PHE A 45 -2.79 -6.09 -0.93
C PHE A 45 -2.70 -6.16 -2.45
N SER A 46 -1.73 -5.49 -3.06
CA SER A 46 -1.53 -5.53 -4.52
C SER A 46 -1.23 -6.95 -5.03
N LEU A 47 -0.41 -7.73 -4.31
CA LEU A 47 -0.12 -9.13 -4.67
C LEU A 47 -1.33 -10.06 -4.49
N SER A 48 -2.15 -9.87 -3.45
CA SER A 48 -3.40 -10.63 -3.28
C SER A 48 -4.42 -10.28 -4.34
N ASN A 49 -4.53 -9.00 -4.73
CA ASN A 49 -5.37 -8.58 -5.84
C ASN A 49 -4.94 -9.25 -7.16
N CYS A 50 -3.63 -9.39 -7.42
CA CYS A 50 -3.15 -10.13 -8.58
C CYS A 50 -3.54 -11.62 -8.51
N LEU A 51 -3.26 -12.28 -7.39
CA LEU A 51 -3.60 -13.69 -7.17
C LEU A 51 -5.10 -13.97 -7.35
N ASN A 52 -5.95 -13.13 -6.74
CA ASN A 52 -7.41 -13.28 -6.80
C ASN A 52 -7.98 -12.87 -8.19
N SER A 53 -7.27 -12.05 -8.97
CA SER A 53 -7.58 -11.74 -10.38
C SER A 53 -6.98 -12.76 -11.37
N ASP A 54 -6.44 -13.88 -10.88
CA ASP A 54 -5.72 -14.91 -11.63
C ASP A 54 -4.47 -14.43 -12.41
N LEU A 55 -3.92 -13.27 -12.06
CA LEU A 55 -2.72 -12.71 -12.68
C LEU A 55 -1.45 -13.31 -12.06
N LYS A 56 -0.87 -14.29 -12.76
CA LYS A 56 0.23 -15.12 -12.26
C LYS A 56 1.63 -14.76 -12.79
N ARG A 57 1.77 -13.70 -13.59
CA ARG A 57 3.03 -13.28 -14.22
C ARG A 57 3.40 -11.89 -13.69
N ILE A 58 4.21 -11.84 -12.64
CA ILE A 58 4.44 -10.61 -11.86
C ILE A 58 5.94 -10.33 -11.71
N MET A 59 6.36 -9.14 -12.12
CA MET A 59 7.68 -8.57 -11.86
C MET A 59 7.57 -7.54 -10.74
N VAL A 60 8.21 -7.78 -9.61
CA VAL A 60 8.22 -6.85 -8.47
C VAL A 60 9.48 -6.00 -8.56
N LEU A 61 9.33 -4.76 -9.02
CA LEU A 61 10.46 -3.84 -9.23
C LEU A 61 10.80 -3.17 -7.90
N THR A 62 11.98 -3.48 -7.34
CA THR A 62 12.44 -2.97 -6.05
C THR A 62 13.63 -2.03 -6.24
N GLN A 63 13.92 -1.19 -5.25
CA GLN A 63 15.00 -0.20 -5.33
C GLN A 63 15.62 0.03 -3.96
N TYR A 64 15.06 0.95 -3.16
CA TYR A 64 15.63 1.30 -1.86
C TYR A 64 15.25 0.30 -0.75
N LYS A 65 16.21 -0.05 0.12
CA LYS A 65 15.99 -0.77 1.39
C LYS A 65 15.19 -2.09 1.27
N SER A 66 15.36 -2.78 0.14
CA SER A 66 14.48 -3.87 -0.32
C SER A 66 14.71 -5.23 0.35
N LEU A 67 15.83 -5.47 1.06
CA LEU A 67 16.15 -6.78 1.66
C LEU A 67 15.04 -7.34 2.55
N SER A 68 14.36 -6.49 3.32
CA SER A 68 13.25 -6.92 4.18
C SER A 68 11.98 -7.28 3.40
N LEU A 69 11.81 -6.71 2.20
CA LEU A 69 10.73 -6.98 1.26
C LEU A 69 10.99 -8.27 0.48
N ASP A 70 12.20 -8.42 -0.07
CA ASP A 70 12.66 -9.61 -0.79
C ASP A 70 12.48 -10.89 0.05
N ARG A 71 12.92 -10.86 1.32
CA ARG A 71 12.70 -11.97 2.26
C ARG A 71 11.23 -12.27 2.51
N HIS A 72 10.35 -11.27 2.52
CA HIS A 72 8.90 -11.46 2.69
C HIS A 72 8.31 -12.17 1.48
N ILE A 73 8.62 -11.69 0.28
CA ILE A 73 8.16 -12.26 -0.99
C ILE A 73 8.62 -13.72 -1.09
N LYS A 74 9.91 -14.00 -0.86
CA LYS A 74 10.46 -15.37 -0.86
C LYS A 74 9.77 -16.31 0.13
N ASN A 75 9.40 -15.83 1.31
CA ASN A 75 8.83 -16.66 2.37
C ASN A 75 7.33 -16.99 2.18
N VAL A 76 6.54 -16.20 1.44
CA VAL A 76 5.09 -16.45 1.32
C VAL A 76 4.50 -16.32 -0.09
N TRP A 77 5.17 -15.59 -0.98
CA TRP A 77 4.74 -15.35 -2.36
C TRP A 77 5.43 -16.25 -3.37
N ASN A 78 6.30 -17.16 -2.93
CA ASN A 78 6.79 -18.29 -3.72
C ASN A 78 5.70 -19.37 -3.90
N ILE A 79 4.60 -19.02 -4.59
CA ILE A 79 3.41 -19.86 -4.80
C ILE A 79 3.16 -20.21 -6.27
N PHE A 80 3.90 -19.60 -7.19
CA PHE A 80 3.73 -19.79 -8.62
C PHE A 80 4.90 -20.61 -9.20
N PRO A 81 4.64 -21.79 -9.78
CA PRO A 81 5.67 -22.63 -10.37
C PRO A 81 6.11 -22.07 -11.72
N ARG A 82 7.36 -21.59 -11.79
CA ARG A 82 7.96 -20.94 -12.97
C ARG A 82 8.00 -21.86 -14.20
N GLU A 83 8.07 -23.17 -14.00
CA GLU A 83 7.96 -24.20 -15.04
C GLU A 83 6.59 -24.23 -15.74
N LEU A 84 5.51 -23.74 -15.09
CA LEU A 84 4.18 -23.59 -15.69
C LEU A 84 3.93 -22.17 -16.23
N GLY A 85 4.99 -21.38 -16.46
CA GLY A 85 4.90 -20.00 -16.97
C GLY A 85 4.28 -19.00 -15.99
N SER A 86 4.28 -19.32 -14.69
CA SER A 86 3.72 -18.50 -13.62
C SER A 86 4.81 -18.14 -12.61
N PHE A 87 4.96 -16.86 -12.25
CA PHE A 87 6.06 -16.36 -11.41
C PHE A 87 5.73 -15.07 -10.66
N ILE A 88 6.38 -14.90 -9.50
CA ILE A 88 6.58 -13.60 -8.83
C ILE A 88 8.10 -13.42 -8.73
N ASP A 89 8.69 -12.74 -9.70
CA ASP A 89 10.13 -12.51 -9.76
C ASP A 89 10.45 -11.11 -9.20
N VAL A 90 11.36 -11.02 -8.23
CA VAL A 90 11.80 -9.76 -7.62
C VAL A 90 13.00 -9.22 -8.41
N VAL A 91 12.86 -8.02 -8.96
CA VAL A 91 13.89 -7.39 -9.80
C VAL A 91 14.38 -6.10 -9.14
N PRO A 92 15.61 -6.06 -8.61
CA PRO A 92 16.31 -4.82 -8.26
C PRO A 92 16.96 -4.19 -9.51
N PRO A 93 17.44 -2.94 -9.47
CA PRO A 93 18.10 -2.31 -10.62
C PRO A 93 19.28 -3.16 -11.10
N GLN A 94 19.26 -3.55 -12.38
CA GLN A 94 20.24 -4.47 -12.97
C GLN A 94 21.38 -3.78 -13.71
N GLN A 95 21.28 -2.46 -13.91
CA GLN A 95 22.22 -1.67 -14.72
C GLN A 95 22.47 -2.25 -16.13
N ARG A 96 21.39 -2.66 -16.81
CA ARG A 96 21.45 -3.32 -18.13
C ARG A 96 21.38 -2.39 -19.33
N ILE A 97 20.61 -1.31 -19.22
CA ILE A 97 20.48 -0.28 -20.27
C ILE A 97 21.37 0.89 -19.87
N ASP A 98 21.16 1.43 -18.67
CA ASP A 98 21.98 2.47 -18.06
C ASP A 98 22.76 1.95 -16.86
N ASN A 99 23.86 2.63 -16.51
CA ASN A 99 24.64 2.37 -15.28
C ASN A 99 24.04 3.07 -14.03
N THR A 100 22.74 3.37 -14.04
CA THR A 100 22.05 4.19 -13.03
C THR A 100 21.09 3.35 -12.16
N TRP A 101 20.54 3.98 -11.13
CA TRP A 101 19.34 3.49 -10.45
C TRP A 101 18.11 3.90 -11.29
N TYR A 102 16.94 3.32 -11.03
CA TYR A 102 15.70 3.80 -11.68
C TYR A 102 15.48 5.28 -11.34
N SER A 103 15.46 6.12 -12.37
CA SER A 103 15.26 7.57 -12.28
C SER A 103 13.81 7.93 -11.95
N GLY A 104 12.85 7.16 -12.47
CA GLY A 104 11.43 7.31 -12.23
C GLY A 104 10.64 6.01 -12.37
N THR A 105 9.31 6.11 -12.23
CA THR A 105 8.42 4.93 -12.27
C THR A 105 8.30 4.30 -13.66
N ALA A 106 8.45 5.08 -14.72
CA ALA A 106 8.47 4.59 -16.09
C ALA A 106 9.83 3.99 -16.45
N ASP A 107 10.93 4.66 -16.08
CA ASP A 107 12.31 4.16 -16.27
C ASP A 107 12.52 2.79 -15.61
N ALA A 108 11.91 2.54 -14.44
CA ALA A 108 11.94 1.23 -13.80
C ALA A 108 11.42 0.11 -14.72
N ILE A 109 10.41 0.36 -15.55
CA ILE A 109 9.89 -0.59 -16.54
C ILE A 109 10.76 -0.56 -17.81
N PHE A 110 11.21 0.60 -18.27
CA PHE A 110 12.08 0.73 -19.44
C PHE A 110 13.40 -0.06 -19.30
N GLN A 111 14.11 0.06 -18.17
CA GLN A 111 15.31 -0.75 -17.90
C GLN A 111 15.04 -2.27 -17.85
N ASN A 112 13.77 -2.67 -17.75
CA ASN A 112 13.32 -4.06 -17.76
C ASN A 112 12.50 -4.42 -19.01
N ILE A 113 12.58 -3.64 -20.09
CA ILE A 113 11.81 -3.86 -21.33
C ILE A 113 12.10 -5.22 -21.97
N TYR A 114 13.31 -5.76 -21.79
CA TYR A 114 13.69 -7.12 -22.21
C TYR A 114 12.75 -8.20 -21.64
N VAL A 115 12.13 -7.99 -20.48
CA VAL A 115 11.14 -8.91 -19.91
C VAL A 115 9.89 -8.92 -20.80
N ILE A 116 9.44 -7.76 -21.27
CA ILE A 116 8.30 -7.66 -22.19
C ILE A 116 8.62 -8.38 -23.51
N GLU A 117 9.85 -8.27 -24.02
CA GLU A 117 10.30 -8.95 -25.24
C GLU A 117 10.37 -10.48 -25.10
N MET A 118 10.79 -10.97 -23.92
CA MET A 118 10.83 -12.40 -23.60
C MET A 118 9.43 -12.97 -23.37
N GLU A 119 8.63 -12.32 -22.53
CA GLU A 119 7.33 -12.77 -22.06
C GLU A 119 6.20 -12.53 -23.08
N LYS A 120 6.39 -11.60 -24.03
CA LYS A 120 5.46 -11.25 -25.12
C LYS A 120 3.99 -11.11 -24.67
N PRO A 121 3.70 -10.32 -23.62
CA PRO A 121 2.34 -10.06 -23.21
C PRO A 121 1.60 -9.24 -24.29
N ARG A 122 0.27 -9.34 -24.31
CA ARG A 122 -0.58 -8.41 -25.09
C ARG A 122 -0.88 -7.15 -24.28
N TYR A 123 -1.04 -7.30 -22.97
CA TYR A 123 -1.32 -6.19 -22.04
C TYR A 123 -0.29 -6.13 -20.92
N VAL A 124 0.01 -4.93 -20.46
CA VAL A 124 0.82 -4.71 -19.26
C VAL A 124 -0.01 -4.01 -18.21
N LEU A 125 -0.11 -4.61 -17.02
CA LEU A 125 -0.71 -4.01 -15.84
C LEU A 125 0.41 -3.44 -14.95
N VAL A 126 0.43 -2.13 -14.76
CA VAL A 126 1.33 -1.44 -13.84
C VAL A 126 0.59 -1.16 -12.55
N LEU A 127 1.17 -1.56 -11.43
CA LEU A 127 0.60 -1.42 -10.08
C LEU A 127 1.58 -0.72 -9.15
N SER A 128 1.08 0.07 -8.21
CA SER A 128 1.87 0.49 -7.06
C SER A 128 1.83 -0.54 -5.92
N GLY A 129 2.97 -0.79 -5.29
CA GLY A 129 3.13 -1.70 -4.14
C GLY A 129 2.86 -1.07 -2.78
N ASP A 130 2.32 0.16 -2.74
CA ASP A 130 2.33 1.03 -1.57
C ASP A 130 0.96 1.65 -1.21
N HIS A 131 -0.11 1.16 -1.85
CA HIS A 131 -1.51 1.48 -1.59
C HIS A 131 -2.22 0.29 -0.91
N VAL A 132 -3.26 0.57 -0.12
CA VAL A 132 -4.11 -0.46 0.52
C VAL A 132 -5.51 -0.43 -0.08
N TYR A 133 -5.90 -1.50 -0.78
CA TYR A 133 -7.17 -1.62 -1.50
C TYR A 133 -7.47 -3.08 -1.90
N LYS A 134 -8.73 -3.38 -2.21
CA LYS A 134 -9.17 -4.62 -2.88
C LYS A 134 -9.68 -4.29 -4.28
N MET A 135 -9.17 -4.94 -5.32
CA MET A 135 -9.58 -4.68 -6.70
C MET A 135 -9.45 -5.92 -7.58
N ASP A 136 -10.52 -6.24 -8.30
CA ASP A 136 -10.48 -7.22 -9.39
C ASP A 136 -9.98 -6.56 -10.68
N TYR A 137 -8.75 -6.89 -11.07
CA TYR A 137 -8.13 -6.34 -12.27
C TYR A 137 -8.73 -6.91 -13.56
N HIS A 138 -9.41 -8.06 -13.52
CA HIS A 138 -10.04 -8.63 -14.72
C HIS A 138 -11.10 -7.68 -15.30
N GLN A 139 -11.88 -7.01 -14.45
CA GLN A 139 -12.88 -6.03 -14.88
C GLN A 139 -12.24 -4.79 -15.52
N MET A 140 -11.13 -4.31 -14.97
CA MET A 140 -10.38 -3.19 -15.55
C MET A 140 -9.73 -3.54 -16.89
N ILE A 141 -9.07 -4.70 -16.99
CA ILE A 141 -8.46 -5.15 -18.25
C ILE A 141 -9.55 -5.44 -19.30
N ARG A 142 -10.70 -5.98 -18.89
CA ARG A 142 -11.86 -6.13 -19.78
C ARG A 142 -12.35 -4.78 -20.30
N SER A 143 -12.49 -3.77 -19.43
CA SER A 143 -12.86 -2.41 -19.85
C SER A 143 -11.81 -1.77 -20.77
N HIS A 144 -10.52 -2.03 -20.55
CA HIS A 144 -9.44 -1.63 -21.47
C HIS A 144 -9.61 -2.25 -22.87
N ILE A 145 -10.08 -3.51 -22.94
CA ILE A 145 -10.33 -4.23 -24.20
C ILE A 145 -11.62 -3.79 -24.91
N GLU A 146 -12.68 -3.42 -24.18
CA GLU A 146 -14.05 -3.37 -24.75
C GLU A 146 -14.56 -2.07 -25.44
N ASN A 147 -13.95 -0.88 -25.53
CA ASN A 147 -12.73 -0.30 -24.94
C ASN A 147 -11.66 -0.02 -26.03
N ASP A 148 -10.93 -1.05 -26.48
CA ASP A 148 -9.80 -1.02 -27.44
C ASP A 148 -8.83 0.16 -27.18
N ALA A 149 -8.45 0.31 -25.91
CA ALA A 149 -7.70 1.44 -25.39
C ALA A 149 -6.18 1.26 -25.54
N ASP A 150 -5.47 2.36 -25.75
CA ASP A 150 -4.00 2.36 -25.67
C ASP A 150 -3.56 2.33 -24.19
N MET A 151 -4.29 3.04 -23.32
CA MET A 151 -4.10 3.07 -21.87
C MET A 151 -5.45 3.15 -21.11
N THR A 152 -5.53 2.51 -19.95
CA THR A 152 -6.64 2.68 -19.00
C THR A 152 -6.10 2.93 -17.60
N ILE A 153 -6.66 3.92 -16.90
CA ILE A 153 -6.20 4.40 -15.59
C ILE A 153 -7.29 4.12 -14.55
N ALA A 154 -6.99 3.41 -13.46
CA ALA A 154 -7.96 3.26 -12.38
C ALA A 154 -8.12 4.60 -11.63
N ALA A 155 -9.35 5.06 -11.53
CA ALA A 155 -9.71 6.36 -10.99
C ALA A 155 -10.69 6.20 -9.81
N ILE A 156 -10.46 6.95 -8.74
CA ILE A 156 -11.34 7.00 -7.58
C ILE A 156 -11.93 8.41 -7.42
N GLU A 157 -13.25 8.49 -7.24
CA GLU A 157 -13.94 9.73 -6.92
C GLU A 157 -13.49 10.21 -5.52
N THR A 158 -12.95 11.43 -5.45
CA THR A 158 -12.35 12.00 -4.24
C THR A 158 -12.84 13.44 -4.05
N PRO A 159 -13.19 13.88 -2.83
CA PRO A 159 -13.55 15.27 -2.56
C PRO A 159 -12.45 16.24 -3.03
N LEU A 160 -12.83 17.39 -3.59
CA LEU A 160 -11.87 18.37 -4.14
C LEU A 160 -10.79 18.81 -3.14
N SER A 161 -11.14 18.92 -1.85
CA SER A 161 -10.20 19.25 -0.77
C SER A 161 -9.05 18.24 -0.60
N GLU A 162 -9.29 16.96 -0.90
CA GLU A 162 -8.31 15.88 -0.79
C GLU A 162 -7.59 15.59 -2.12
N ALA A 163 -8.25 15.86 -3.26
CA ALA A 163 -7.75 15.59 -4.60
C ALA A 163 -6.44 16.32 -4.95
N THR A 164 -6.18 17.48 -4.33
CA THR A 164 -4.95 18.30 -4.49
C THR A 164 -3.64 17.52 -4.27
N ARG A 165 -3.69 16.40 -3.55
CA ARG A 165 -2.52 15.58 -3.19
C ARG A 165 -2.10 14.56 -4.26
N PHE A 166 -2.87 14.43 -5.34
CA PHE A 166 -2.77 13.33 -6.30
C PHE A 166 -2.83 13.79 -7.76
N GLY A 167 -2.60 12.87 -8.69
CA GLY A 167 -2.87 13.07 -10.12
C GLY A 167 -4.37 13.11 -10.40
N VAL A 168 -4.87 14.24 -10.89
CA VAL A 168 -6.28 14.48 -11.18
C VAL A 168 -6.55 14.25 -12.67
N LEU A 169 -7.62 13.49 -12.95
CA LEU A 169 -8.10 13.13 -14.28
C LEU A 169 -9.31 14.00 -14.64
N GLU A 170 -9.23 14.69 -15.77
CA GLU A 170 -10.37 15.31 -16.43
C GLU A 170 -10.90 14.32 -17.48
N VAL A 171 -12.22 14.14 -17.55
CA VAL A 171 -12.85 13.13 -18.42
C VAL A 171 -14.07 13.67 -19.15
N ASP A 172 -14.39 13.08 -20.30
CA ASP A 172 -15.67 13.28 -20.98
C ASP A 172 -16.78 12.31 -20.50
N GLY A 173 -17.98 12.42 -21.07
CA GLY A 173 -19.13 11.56 -20.74
C GLY A 173 -18.97 10.07 -21.09
N SER A 174 -17.91 9.68 -21.79
CA SER A 174 -17.53 8.28 -22.05
C SER A 174 -16.39 7.78 -21.15
N ASN A 175 -16.00 8.57 -20.14
CA ASN A 175 -14.79 8.40 -19.34
C ASN A 175 -13.47 8.43 -20.15
N ARG A 176 -13.46 8.98 -21.37
CA ARG A 176 -12.20 9.25 -22.07
C ARG A 176 -11.48 10.37 -21.34
N VAL A 177 -10.18 10.23 -21.10
CA VAL A 177 -9.37 11.25 -20.43
C VAL A 177 -9.14 12.42 -21.39
N THR A 178 -9.56 13.61 -20.98
CA THR A 178 -9.43 14.87 -21.73
C THR A 178 -8.41 15.82 -21.11
N GLY A 179 -7.89 15.48 -19.94
CA GLY A 179 -6.83 16.21 -19.25
C GLY A 179 -6.25 15.41 -18.09
N PHE A 180 -4.99 15.66 -17.76
CA PHE A 180 -4.35 15.15 -16.54
C PHE A 180 -3.51 16.24 -15.90
N ARG A 181 -3.60 16.38 -14.57
CA ARG A 181 -2.81 17.34 -13.80
C ARG A 181 -2.26 16.66 -12.55
N GLU A 182 -0.93 16.60 -12.41
CA GLU A 182 -0.29 16.07 -11.21
C GLU A 182 -0.35 17.11 -10.08
N LYS A 183 -1.02 16.77 -8.96
CA LYS A 183 -1.11 17.57 -7.72
C LYS A 183 -1.54 19.04 -7.94
N PRO A 184 -2.68 19.30 -8.60
CA PRO A 184 -3.15 20.66 -8.85
C PRO A 184 -3.63 21.32 -7.54
N ALA A 185 -3.37 22.62 -7.39
CA ALA A 185 -3.97 23.42 -6.32
C ALA A 185 -5.49 23.59 -6.51
N ASP A 186 -5.93 23.55 -7.78
CA ASP A 186 -7.29 23.72 -8.29
C ASP A 186 -7.76 22.45 -9.04
N PRO A 187 -8.09 21.35 -8.32
CA PRO A 187 -8.60 20.14 -8.95
C PRO A 187 -9.94 20.44 -9.65
N ARG A 188 -10.08 20.03 -10.91
CA ARG A 188 -11.35 20.19 -11.64
C ARG A 188 -12.35 19.09 -11.24
N PRO A 189 -13.65 19.41 -11.10
CA PRO A 189 -14.66 18.42 -10.78
C PRO A 189 -14.94 17.48 -11.95
N ILE A 190 -15.47 16.30 -11.64
CA ILE A 190 -16.02 15.37 -12.63
C ILE A 190 -17.30 16.01 -13.20
N PRO A 191 -17.55 15.96 -14.53
CA PRO A 191 -18.79 16.47 -15.11
C PRO A 191 -20.05 15.92 -14.42
N GLY A 192 -20.88 16.82 -13.88
CA GLY A 192 -22.10 16.46 -13.13
C GLY A 192 -21.88 16.11 -11.66
N LYS A 193 -20.66 16.25 -11.11
CA LYS A 193 -20.31 16.04 -9.69
C LYS A 193 -19.38 17.15 -9.18
N GLU A 194 -19.92 18.37 -9.09
CA GLU A 194 -19.18 19.60 -8.72
C GLU A 194 -18.38 19.53 -7.40
N GLY A 195 -18.66 18.57 -6.50
CA GLY A 195 -17.95 18.39 -5.23
C GLY A 195 -16.75 17.41 -5.25
N SER A 196 -16.51 16.72 -6.36
CA SER A 196 -15.53 15.62 -6.43
C SER A 196 -14.73 15.61 -7.74
N ALA A 197 -13.45 15.23 -7.66
CA ALA A 197 -12.57 14.98 -8.80
C ALA A 197 -12.28 13.48 -8.96
N PHE A 198 -11.91 13.05 -10.17
CA PHE A 198 -11.30 11.72 -10.36
C PHE A 198 -9.81 11.79 -10.06
N VAL A 199 -9.36 10.93 -9.15
CA VAL A 199 -7.95 10.80 -8.75
C VAL A 199 -7.39 9.49 -9.30
N SER A 200 -6.22 9.54 -9.93
CA SER A 200 -5.45 8.36 -10.35
C SER A 200 -5.01 7.54 -9.14
N MET A 201 -5.31 6.24 -9.16
CA MET A 201 -4.94 5.29 -8.10
C MET A 201 -3.53 4.70 -8.26
N GLY A 202 -2.75 5.15 -9.26
CA GLY A 202 -1.44 4.54 -9.59
C GLY A 202 -1.56 3.10 -10.10
N VAL A 203 -2.63 2.81 -10.84
CA VAL A 203 -2.94 1.50 -11.42
C VAL A 203 -3.30 1.72 -12.89
N TYR A 204 -2.54 1.11 -13.79
CA TYR A 204 -2.59 1.37 -15.23
C TYR A 204 -2.62 0.06 -16.03
N VAL A 205 -3.48 -0.04 -17.03
CA VAL A 205 -3.42 -1.09 -18.06
C VAL A 205 -2.99 -0.46 -19.37
N PHE A 206 -2.01 -1.05 -20.05
CA PHE A 206 -1.54 -0.63 -21.36
C PHE A 206 -1.64 -1.76 -22.38
N THR A 207 -1.90 -1.40 -23.65
CA THR A 207 -1.57 -2.27 -24.77
C THR A 207 -0.05 -2.30 -24.93
N THR A 208 0.56 -3.49 -24.98
CA THR A 208 2.02 -3.65 -24.81
C THR A 208 2.87 -2.86 -25.80
N ASN A 209 2.51 -2.90 -27.09
CA ASN A 209 3.25 -2.17 -28.14
C ASN A 209 3.27 -0.66 -27.89
N ARG A 210 2.19 -0.12 -27.31
CA ARG A 210 2.05 1.29 -26.95
C ARG A 210 2.92 1.66 -25.76
N LEU A 211 2.90 0.84 -24.71
CA LEU A 211 3.81 1.04 -23.57
C LEU A 211 5.28 1.05 -24.01
N VAL A 212 5.69 0.08 -24.85
CA VAL A 212 7.05 0.01 -25.39
C VAL A 212 7.42 1.28 -26.16
N GLN A 213 6.50 1.80 -26.99
CA GLN A 213 6.66 3.08 -27.68
C GLN A 213 6.85 4.23 -26.69
N TYR A 214 5.89 4.43 -25.77
CA TYR A 214 5.89 5.57 -24.84
C TYR A 214 7.14 5.58 -23.95
N LEU A 215 7.56 4.42 -23.41
CA LEU A 215 8.77 4.30 -22.60
C LEU A 215 10.05 4.63 -23.41
N SER A 216 10.10 4.22 -24.69
CA SER A 216 11.24 4.49 -25.57
C SER A 216 11.31 5.95 -26.02
N GLU A 217 10.19 6.65 -26.06
CA GLU A 217 10.11 8.10 -26.31
C GLU A 217 10.44 8.89 -25.03
N ASP A 218 9.95 8.43 -23.87
CA ASP A 218 10.21 9.00 -22.55
C ASP A 218 11.71 9.08 -22.25
N HIS A 219 12.40 7.93 -22.31
CA HIS A 219 13.84 7.84 -22.01
C HIS A 219 14.74 8.68 -22.95
N ARG A 220 14.26 9.09 -24.13
CA ARG A 220 15.00 10.01 -25.03
C ARG A 220 14.76 11.48 -24.75
N THR A 221 13.85 11.80 -23.82
CA THR A 221 13.42 13.15 -23.47
C THR A 221 13.99 13.50 -22.09
N GLU A 222 14.32 14.77 -21.85
CA GLU A 222 14.64 15.22 -20.49
C GLU A 222 13.34 15.30 -19.66
N GLY A 223 13.29 14.59 -18.54
CA GLY A 223 12.12 14.49 -17.67
C GLY A 223 12.41 13.70 -16.39
N ASP A 224 11.39 13.48 -15.56
CA ASP A 224 11.49 12.67 -14.33
C ASP A 224 11.34 11.14 -14.62
N ASN A 225 11.08 10.77 -15.88
CA ASN A 225 10.74 9.43 -16.34
C ASN A 225 9.65 8.76 -15.48
N ASP A 226 8.56 9.49 -15.22
CA ASP A 226 7.45 9.09 -14.36
C ASP A 226 6.12 9.02 -15.13
N PHE A 227 5.29 8.02 -14.81
CA PHE A 227 3.99 7.85 -15.45
C PHE A 227 3.06 9.06 -15.30
N GLY A 228 3.01 9.67 -14.10
CA GLY A 228 2.13 10.79 -13.81
C GLY A 228 2.66 12.11 -14.35
N LYS A 229 3.98 12.34 -14.28
CA LYS A 229 4.57 13.63 -14.67
C LYS A 229 4.86 13.73 -16.17
N ASP A 230 5.31 12.64 -16.80
CA ASP A 230 5.88 12.69 -18.14
C ASP A 230 5.01 11.93 -19.16
N ILE A 231 4.66 10.66 -18.89
CA ILE A 231 3.94 9.84 -19.88
C ILE A 231 2.49 10.27 -20.04
N ILE A 232 1.67 10.22 -18.98
CA ILE A 232 0.23 10.50 -19.09
C ILE A 232 -0.04 11.89 -19.69
N PRO A 233 0.64 12.99 -19.25
CA PRO A 233 0.45 14.33 -19.81
C PRO A 233 0.75 14.45 -21.32
N ARG A 234 1.66 13.63 -21.86
CA ARG A 234 1.96 13.63 -23.31
C ARG A 234 0.91 12.87 -24.12
N ILE A 235 0.38 11.76 -23.62
CA ILE A 235 -0.41 10.81 -24.43
C ILE A 235 -1.94 10.98 -24.33
N TYR A 236 -2.47 11.61 -23.28
CA TYR A 236 -3.94 11.61 -23.06
C TYR A 236 -4.76 12.23 -24.20
N SER A 237 -4.18 13.19 -24.93
CA SER A 237 -4.88 13.96 -25.98
C SER A 237 -4.82 13.28 -27.36
N SER A 238 -3.74 12.56 -27.68
CA SER A 238 -3.55 11.88 -28.97
C SER A 238 -4.01 10.42 -28.95
N GLU A 239 -3.85 9.74 -27.83
CA GLU A 239 -4.09 8.30 -27.69
C GLU A 239 -5.47 8.00 -27.07
N ARG A 240 -5.86 6.73 -27.06
CA ARG A 240 -7.12 6.25 -26.47
C ARG A 240 -6.93 5.96 -24.99
N VAL A 241 -6.87 7.02 -24.19
CA VAL A 241 -6.75 6.94 -22.73
C VAL A 241 -8.13 7.02 -22.06
N PHE A 242 -8.46 6.06 -21.21
CA PHE A 242 -9.75 5.99 -20.50
C PHE A 242 -9.58 5.88 -18.98
N ALA A 243 -10.49 6.49 -18.23
CA ALA A 243 -10.61 6.33 -16.79
C ALA A 243 -11.54 5.15 -16.44
N TYR A 244 -11.05 4.25 -15.59
CA TYR A 244 -11.83 3.16 -15.00
C TYR A 244 -12.31 3.58 -13.62
N ASP A 245 -13.60 3.91 -13.49
CA ASP A 245 -14.25 4.31 -12.24
C ASP A 245 -14.26 3.13 -11.25
N TYR A 246 -13.36 3.17 -10.27
CA TYR A 246 -13.21 2.13 -9.26
C TYR A 246 -14.46 2.00 -8.38
N VAL A 247 -15.07 3.11 -7.99
CA VAL A 247 -16.22 3.14 -7.06
C VAL A 247 -17.45 2.57 -7.73
N LYS A 248 -17.75 2.97 -8.96
CA LYS A 248 -18.91 2.48 -9.72
C LYS A 248 -18.88 0.97 -9.94
N ASN A 249 -17.70 0.37 -10.09
CA ASN A 249 -17.55 -1.07 -10.33
C ASN A 249 -17.43 -1.91 -9.03
N HIS A 250 -16.98 -1.35 -7.91
CA HIS A 250 -16.83 -2.07 -6.63
C HIS A 250 -17.93 -1.74 -5.60
N GLY A 251 -18.76 -0.73 -5.85
CA GLY A 251 -19.90 -0.34 -5.03
C GLY A 251 -19.51 0.01 -3.59
N ALA A 252 -20.33 -0.42 -2.63
CA ALA A 252 -20.10 -0.18 -1.19
C ALA A 252 -18.81 -0.83 -0.65
N GLY A 253 -18.20 -1.78 -1.39
CA GLY A 253 -16.91 -2.39 -1.06
C GLY A 253 -15.69 -1.56 -1.47
N ALA A 254 -15.88 -0.43 -2.14
CA ALA A 254 -14.78 0.43 -2.60
C ALA A 254 -13.99 1.04 -1.42
N TYR A 255 -12.76 0.57 -1.25
CA TYR A 255 -11.80 1.08 -0.27
C TYR A 255 -10.43 1.21 -0.91
N TRP A 256 -9.86 2.41 -0.84
CA TRP A 256 -8.49 2.69 -1.25
C TRP A 256 -7.87 3.74 -0.33
N ARG A 257 -6.60 3.52 0.02
CA ARG A 257 -5.77 4.47 0.77
C ARG A 257 -4.37 4.53 0.16
N ASP A 258 -3.92 5.72 -0.23
CA ASP A 258 -2.48 6.02 -0.31
C ASP A 258 -1.92 6.18 1.11
N ILE A 259 -0.96 5.33 1.44
CA ILE A 259 -0.21 5.37 2.70
C ILE A 259 0.91 6.43 2.64
N GLY A 260 0.59 7.62 2.11
CA GLY A 260 1.55 8.66 1.76
C GLY A 260 2.18 9.39 2.96
N THR A 261 1.58 9.33 4.15
CA THR A 261 2.05 10.02 5.37
C THR A 261 1.81 9.18 6.63
N LEU A 262 2.49 9.51 7.73
CA LEU A 262 2.26 8.86 9.03
C LEU A 262 0.79 8.92 9.48
N LYS A 263 0.11 10.05 9.21
CA LYS A 263 -1.33 10.22 9.43
C LYS A 263 -2.16 9.22 8.63
N SER A 264 -2.00 9.18 7.31
CA SER A 264 -2.82 8.27 6.48
C SER A 264 -2.49 6.79 6.72
N TYR A 265 -1.26 6.48 7.14
CA TYR A 265 -0.91 5.17 7.67
C TYR A 265 -1.67 4.83 8.97
N PHE A 266 -1.70 5.75 9.93
CA PHE A 266 -2.39 5.57 11.19
C PHE A 266 -3.90 5.39 10.98
N GLU A 267 -4.53 6.34 10.29
CA GLU A 267 -5.97 6.33 9.96
C GLU A 267 -6.37 5.03 9.24
N ALA A 268 -5.60 4.60 8.24
CA ALA A 268 -5.90 3.37 7.50
C ALA A 268 -5.77 2.07 8.34
N ASN A 269 -4.98 2.06 9.42
CA ASN A 269 -4.98 0.94 10.37
C ASN A 269 -6.14 1.06 11.37
N MET A 270 -6.51 2.26 11.81
CA MET A 270 -7.65 2.48 12.72
C MET A 270 -9.00 2.24 12.03
N ASP A 271 -9.09 2.45 10.71
CA ASP A 271 -10.22 2.02 9.85
C ASP A 271 -10.55 0.52 10.02
N LEU A 272 -9.59 -0.32 10.42
CA LEU A 272 -9.76 -1.77 10.65
C LEU A 272 -10.31 -2.11 12.04
N VAL A 273 -10.21 -1.16 12.98
CA VAL A 273 -10.60 -1.32 14.38
C VAL A 273 -12.08 -0.96 14.60
N ALA A 274 -12.63 -0.13 13.72
CA ALA A 274 -14.05 0.25 13.72
C ALA A 274 -14.97 -0.97 13.66
N VAL A 275 -16.13 -0.88 14.34
CA VAL A 275 -17.17 -1.94 14.43
C VAL A 275 -17.62 -2.47 13.06
N SER A 276 -17.68 -1.58 12.06
CA SER A 276 -17.98 -1.91 10.67
C SER A 276 -16.86 -1.34 9.78
N PRO A 277 -15.73 -2.05 9.62
CA PRO A 277 -14.57 -1.52 8.92
C PRO A 277 -14.85 -1.47 7.41
N ARG A 278 -14.53 -0.34 6.77
CA ARG A 278 -14.71 -0.20 5.31
C ARG A 278 -13.85 -1.19 4.52
N LEU A 279 -12.67 -1.54 5.04
CA LEU A 279 -11.84 -2.62 4.52
C LEU A 279 -12.15 -3.92 5.27
N ASN A 280 -13.07 -4.72 4.74
CA ASN A 280 -13.42 -6.01 5.34
C ASN A 280 -12.31 -7.06 5.10
N LEU A 281 -11.48 -7.30 6.11
CA LEU A 281 -10.46 -8.35 6.12
C LEU A 281 -11.00 -9.76 6.47
N TYR A 282 -12.26 -9.86 6.90
CA TYR A 282 -12.94 -11.14 7.22
C TYR A 282 -13.66 -11.75 6.01
N ASP A 283 -13.76 -11.00 4.92
CA ASP A 283 -14.25 -11.48 3.63
C ASP A 283 -13.34 -12.58 3.07
N ARG A 284 -13.92 -13.78 2.92
CA ARG A 284 -13.27 -15.00 2.41
C ARG A 284 -13.35 -15.13 0.89
N THR A 285 -14.12 -14.30 0.20
CA THR A 285 -14.22 -14.30 -1.27
C THR A 285 -13.05 -13.57 -1.91
N TRP A 286 -12.54 -12.53 -1.24
CA TRP A 286 -11.32 -11.83 -1.63
C TRP A 286 -10.29 -11.81 -0.48
N PRO A 287 -9.67 -12.96 -0.17
CA PRO A 287 -8.72 -13.05 0.94
C PRO A 287 -7.44 -12.27 0.64
N ILE A 288 -6.83 -11.70 1.68
CA ILE A 288 -5.47 -11.15 1.61
C ILE A 288 -4.50 -12.21 2.15
N ARG A 289 -3.51 -12.58 1.34
CA ARG A 289 -2.44 -13.53 1.72
C ARG A 289 -1.27 -12.76 2.30
N THR A 290 -0.68 -13.28 3.39
CA THR A 290 0.57 -12.75 3.96
C THR A 290 1.33 -13.82 4.71
N TYR A 291 2.58 -13.51 5.09
CA TYR A 291 3.43 -14.38 5.87
C TYR A 291 2.96 -14.42 7.34
N LEU A 292 2.42 -15.57 7.75
CA LEU A 292 2.04 -15.83 9.13
C LEU A 292 3.20 -16.51 9.87
N GLU A 293 3.80 -15.80 10.82
CA GLU A 293 4.79 -16.38 11.73
C GLU A 293 4.12 -17.39 12.68
N GLN A 294 4.80 -18.50 12.99
CA GLN A 294 4.31 -19.46 13.99
C GLN A 294 4.42 -18.88 15.40
N HIS A 295 3.30 -18.37 15.92
CA HIS A 295 3.12 -17.97 17.32
C HIS A 295 1.97 -18.76 17.95
N PRO A 296 1.95 -18.92 19.30
CA PRO A 296 0.78 -19.47 20.00
C PRO A 296 -0.45 -18.55 19.87
N PRO A 297 -1.65 -18.99 20.27
CA PRO A 297 -2.81 -18.11 20.40
C PRO A 297 -2.54 -16.89 21.28
N ALA A 298 -3.26 -15.80 21.03
CA ALA A 298 -3.22 -14.62 21.90
C ALA A 298 -3.71 -14.96 23.31
N LYS A 299 -3.13 -14.33 24.34
CA LYS A 299 -3.38 -14.66 25.75
C LYS A 299 -3.69 -13.41 26.56
N MET A 300 -4.89 -13.35 27.12
CA MET A 300 -5.31 -12.35 28.12
C MET A 300 -5.35 -13.02 29.49
N ILE A 301 -4.77 -12.39 30.52
CA ILE A 301 -4.71 -12.95 31.88
C ILE A 301 -4.90 -11.88 32.96
N PHE A 302 -5.26 -12.36 34.15
CA PHE A 302 -5.72 -11.61 35.33
C PHE A 302 -7.14 -11.04 35.19
N ASN A 303 -7.88 -11.06 36.30
CA ASN A 303 -9.27 -10.61 36.42
C ASN A 303 -9.55 -10.11 37.85
N GLN A 304 -8.56 -9.47 38.49
CA GLN A 304 -8.80 -8.72 39.72
C GLN A 304 -9.34 -7.32 39.37
N GLU A 305 -10.04 -6.69 40.31
CA GLU A 305 -10.59 -5.33 40.17
C GLU A 305 -9.55 -4.32 39.65
N ASN A 306 -8.38 -4.29 40.28
CA ASN A 306 -7.27 -3.40 39.91
C ASN A 306 -6.26 -4.04 38.92
N ARG A 307 -6.57 -5.22 38.34
CA ARG A 307 -5.66 -5.94 37.44
C ARG A 307 -6.42 -6.93 36.55
N ARG A 308 -6.82 -6.48 35.36
CA ARG A 308 -7.50 -7.30 34.35
C ARG A 308 -6.79 -7.18 33.02
N GLY A 309 -6.49 -8.31 32.37
CA GLY A 309 -6.04 -8.32 30.98
C GLY A 309 -7.25 -8.27 30.06
N MET A 310 -7.44 -7.19 29.32
CA MET A 310 -8.56 -7.03 28.39
C MET A 310 -8.12 -6.38 27.07
N ALA A 311 -8.85 -6.66 26.01
CA ALA A 311 -8.87 -5.84 24.81
C ALA A 311 -10.33 -5.53 24.44
N VAL A 312 -10.61 -4.26 24.15
CA VAL A 312 -11.94 -3.77 23.72
C VAL A 312 -11.73 -2.99 22.42
N ASP A 313 -12.62 -3.17 21.43
CA ASP A 313 -12.55 -2.51 20.12
C ASP A 313 -11.12 -2.48 19.58
N SER A 314 -10.51 -3.67 19.41
CA SER A 314 -9.07 -3.82 19.13
C SER A 314 -8.78 -5.08 18.33
N VAL A 315 -7.80 -5.01 17.43
CA VAL A 315 -7.35 -6.14 16.61
C VAL A 315 -6.12 -6.76 17.26
N ILE A 316 -6.26 -7.99 17.81
CA ILE A 316 -5.20 -8.68 18.55
C ILE A 316 -4.65 -9.86 17.74
N SER A 317 -3.36 -9.81 17.41
CA SER A 317 -2.67 -10.87 16.64
C SER A 317 -2.16 -12.03 17.52
N HIS A 318 -1.83 -13.15 16.88
CA HIS A 318 -1.26 -14.33 17.54
C HIS A 318 0.05 -14.04 18.31
N GLY A 319 0.28 -14.71 19.44
CA GLY A 319 1.45 -14.52 20.29
C GLY A 319 1.41 -13.28 21.18
N ALA A 320 0.42 -12.40 21.02
CA ALA A 320 0.23 -11.26 21.90
C ALA A 320 -0.17 -11.72 23.32
N ILE A 321 0.40 -11.08 24.34
CA ILE A 321 0.09 -11.35 25.75
C ILE A 321 -0.31 -10.04 26.44
N ILE A 322 -1.56 -9.94 26.87
CA ILE A 322 -2.10 -8.82 27.63
C ILE A 322 -2.23 -9.27 29.10
N SER A 323 -1.35 -8.75 29.93
CA SER A 323 -1.02 -9.32 31.24
C SER A 323 -1.47 -8.40 32.37
N GLY A 324 -2.78 -8.30 32.62
CA GLY A 324 -3.33 -7.42 33.66
C GLY A 324 -3.31 -5.94 33.26
N SER A 325 -3.56 -5.66 31.98
CA SER A 325 -3.51 -4.36 31.31
C SER A 325 -4.73 -4.15 30.42
N SER A 326 -5.06 -2.89 30.15
CA SER A 326 -6.15 -2.50 29.25
C SER A 326 -5.62 -2.12 27.87
N VAL A 327 -6.30 -2.60 26.83
CA VAL A 327 -6.05 -2.24 25.44
C VAL A 327 -7.37 -1.84 24.78
N THR A 328 -7.45 -0.62 24.25
CA THR A 328 -8.66 -0.06 23.63
C THR A 328 -8.32 0.59 22.30
N GLY A 329 -9.19 0.50 21.29
CA GLY A 329 -9.03 1.22 20.02
C GLY A 329 -7.76 0.87 19.23
N SER A 330 -7.15 -0.29 19.46
CA SER A 330 -5.73 -0.52 19.10
C SER A 330 -5.49 -1.73 18.21
N VAL A 331 -4.40 -1.66 17.43
CA VAL A 331 -3.90 -2.78 16.59
C VAL A 331 -2.64 -3.35 17.24
N ILE A 332 -2.73 -4.59 17.73
CA ILE A 332 -1.65 -5.30 18.42
C ILE A 332 -1.10 -6.40 17.50
N SER A 333 0.14 -6.22 17.04
CA SER A 333 0.87 -7.18 16.19
C SER A 333 1.35 -8.43 16.94
N PRO A 334 1.87 -9.43 16.20
CA PRO A 334 2.40 -10.67 16.79
C PRO A 334 3.48 -10.48 17.86
N GLY A 335 3.46 -11.35 18.86
CA GLY A 335 4.50 -11.42 19.91
C GLY A 335 4.56 -10.25 20.89
N VAL A 336 3.65 -9.27 20.80
CA VAL A 336 3.60 -8.10 21.70
C VAL A 336 3.30 -8.53 23.13
N LYS A 337 3.94 -7.89 24.12
CA LYS A 337 3.68 -8.14 25.54
C LYS A 337 3.33 -6.84 26.24
N VAL A 338 2.12 -6.76 26.81
CA VAL A 338 1.65 -5.62 27.59
C VAL A 338 1.61 -6.04 29.07
N ASN A 339 2.54 -5.55 29.89
CA ASN A 339 2.60 -5.92 31.30
C ASN A 339 1.55 -5.19 32.16
N SER A 340 1.46 -5.56 33.44
CA SER A 340 0.33 -5.19 34.29
C SER A 340 0.26 -3.70 34.62
N TYR A 341 -0.96 -3.23 34.87
CA TYR A 341 -1.28 -1.84 35.21
C TYR A 341 -0.99 -0.84 34.09
N SER A 342 -0.68 -1.33 32.89
CA SER A 342 -0.47 -0.50 31.70
C SER A 342 -1.75 -0.34 30.88
N GLU A 343 -1.86 0.79 30.21
CA GLU A 343 -2.98 1.19 29.37
C GLU A 343 -2.48 1.55 27.97
N VAL A 344 -3.14 1.01 26.94
CA VAL A 344 -2.87 1.31 25.52
C VAL A 344 -4.18 1.72 24.86
N GLN A 345 -4.26 2.96 24.37
CA GLN A 345 -5.42 3.53 23.69
C GLN A 345 -5.03 3.96 22.27
N ASP A 346 -5.92 3.76 21.30
CA ASP A 346 -5.84 4.38 19.96
C ASP A 346 -4.43 4.25 19.33
N SER A 347 -3.85 3.04 19.33
CA SER A 347 -2.42 2.86 19.02
C SER A 347 -2.12 1.63 18.15
N ILE A 348 -1.03 1.72 17.38
CA ILE A 348 -0.49 0.64 16.56
C ILE A 348 0.80 0.14 17.21
N ILE A 349 0.74 -1.07 17.78
CA ILE A 349 1.86 -1.70 18.46
C ILE A 349 2.41 -2.82 17.58
N MET A 350 3.57 -2.61 16.97
CA MET A 350 4.18 -3.53 16.01
C MET A 350 4.85 -4.74 16.67
N HIS A 351 5.36 -5.66 15.85
CA HIS A 351 5.76 -7.00 16.27
C HIS A 351 6.80 -6.99 17.40
N SER A 352 6.60 -7.90 18.36
CA SER A 352 7.54 -8.18 19.46
C SER A 352 7.89 -6.97 20.35
N VAL A 353 7.06 -5.92 20.35
CA VAL A 353 7.16 -4.81 21.30
C VAL A 353 6.86 -5.30 22.72
N ARG A 354 7.62 -4.81 23.70
CA ARG A 354 7.43 -5.09 25.12
C ARG A 354 7.08 -3.80 25.84
N ILE A 355 5.89 -3.73 26.41
CA ILE A 355 5.46 -2.59 27.25
C ILE A 355 5.66 -2.98 28.71
N GLY A 356 6.36 -2.14 29.47
CA GLY A 356 6.59 -2.28 30.91
C GLY A 356 5.29 -2.29 31.72
N ARG A 357 5.42 -2.31 33.05
CA ARG A 357 4.27 -2.13 33.95
C ARG A 357 3.98 -0.64 34.09
N ASN A 358 2.77 -0.30 34.51
CA ASN A 358 2.38 1.08 34.83
C ASN A 358 2.58 2.09 33.66
N CYS A 359 2.66 1.63 32.41
CA CYS A 359 2.85 2.50 31.25
C CYS A 359 1.50 3.02 30.73
N ARG A 360 1.46 4.24 30.19
CA ARG A 360 0.26 4.80 29.56
C ARG A 360 0.60 5.26 28.15
N ILE A 361 -0.08 4.70 27.14
CA ILE A 361 0.25 4.92 25.74
C ILE A 361 -1.02 5.29 24.99
N LYS A 362 -1.01 6.45 24.30
CA LYS A 362 -2.12 6.92 23.49
C LYS A 362 -1.64 7.47 22.14
N ASN A 363 -2.46 7.35 21.10
CA ASN A 363 -2.23 7.94 19.76
C ASN A 363 -0.82 7.64 19.22
N ALA A 364 -0.33 6.41 19.41
CA ALA A 364 1.06 6.06 19.16
C ALA A 364 1.24 4.98 18.08
N ILE A 365 2.35 5.08 17.35
CA ILE A 365 2.89 4.02 16.50
C ILE A 365 4.21 3.58 17.12
N ILE A 366 4.25 2.35 17.63
CA ILE A 366 5.46 1.78 18.23
C ILE A 366 5.96 0.67 17.31
N ASP A 367 7.06 0.92 16.62
CA ASP A 367 7.63 0.03 15.61
C ASP A 367 8.33 -1.20 16.24
N LYS A 368 8.73 -2.17 15.41
CA LYS A 368 9.14 -3.52 15.84
C LYS A 368 10.29 -3.52 16.85
N TYR A 369 10.20 -4.45 17.79
CA TYR A 369 11.24 -4.80 18.78
C TYR A 369 11.60 -3.70 19.81
N VAL A 370 10.78 -2.66 19.93
CA VAL A 370 10.94 -1.64 20.98
C VAL A 370 10.59 -2.23 22.36
N THR A 371 11.34 -1.82 23.39
CA THR A 371 10.99 -2.10 24.80
C THR A 371 10.71 -0.78 25.52
N ILE A 372 9.46 -0.59 25.95
CA ILE A 372 9.02 0.56 26.74
C ILE A 372 9.29 0.25 28.23
N PRO A 373 10.10 1.05 28.95
CA PRO A 373 10.35 0.85 30.38
C PRO A 373 9.10 1.12 31.23
N GLU A 374 9.14 0.61 32.47
CA GLU A 374 8.05 0.74 33.43
C GLU A 374 7.81 2.21 33.81
N GLY A 375 6.53 2.61 33.87
CA GLY A 375 6.10 3.96 34.24
C GLY A 375 6.12 5.00 33.10
N GLU A 376 6.49 4.64 31.86
CA GLU A 376 6.48 5.59 30.74
C GLU A 376 5.08 6.04 30.33
N GLU A 377 4.97 7.33 30.00
CA GLU A 377 3.79 7.95 29.42
C GLU A 377 4.14 8.48 28.02
N ILE A 378 3.32 8.09 27.02
CA ILE A 378 3.49 8.41 25.59
C ILE A 378 2.13 8.88 25.05
N GLY A 379 2.10 10.04 24.39
CA GLY A 379 0.89 10.64 23.83
C GLY A 379 0.08 11.49 24.82
N TYR A 380 0.65 11.81 26.00
CA TYR A 380 0.02 12.63 27.04
C TYR A 380 0.69 14.00 27.20
N ASP A 381 2.00 14.09 27.00
CA ASP A 381 2.77 15.34 26.95
C ASP A 381 3.49 15.42 25.60
N LEU A 382 2.84 16.07 24.64
CA LEU A 382 3.34 16.16 23.27
C LEU A 382 4.62 16.99 23.15
N GLU A 383 4.92 17.89 24.09
CA GLU A 383 6.18 18.65 24.08
C GLU A 383 7.34 17.76 24.55
N LYS A 384 7.14 16.99 25.62
CA LYS A 384 8.07 15.94 26.04
C LYS A 384 8.25 14.87 24.96
N ASP A 385 7.19 14.45 24.29
CA ASP A 385 7.28 13.47 23.20
C ASP A 385 7.99 14.04 21.96
N ARG A 386 7.79 15.31 21.61
CA ARG A 386 8.52 16.00 20.51
C ARG A 386 10.03 16.10 20.77
N MET A 387 10.46 16.18 22.03
CA MET A 387 11.88 16.15 22.39
C MET A 387 12.53 14.75 22.24
N ARG A 388 11.72 13.68 22.16
CA ARG A 388 12.19 12.27 22.17
C ARG A 388 11.94 11.54 20.85
N PHE A 389 10.84 11.85 20.17
CA PHE A 389 10.26 11.06 19.09
C PHE A 389 9.79 11.93 17.92
N THR A 390 9.42 11.29 16.81
CA THR A 390 8.66 11.96 15.75
C THR A 390 7.21 12.10 16.18
N VAL A 391 6.66 13.31 16.19
CA VAL A 391 5.24 13.56 16.53
C VAL A 391 4.59 14.36 15.41
N THR A 392 3.50 13.84 14.82
CA THR A 392 2.82 14.51 13.69
C THR A 392 2.10 15.80 14.12
N PRO A 393 1.63 16.64 13.17
CA PRO A 393 0.76 17.78 13.49
C PRO A 393 -0.53 17.36 14.20
N GLU A 394 -1.06 16.17 13.90
CA GLU A 394 -2.23 15.58 14.56
C GLU A 394 -1.94 15.01 15.96
N GLY A 395 -0.69 15.07 16.44
CA GLY A 395 -0.30 14.55 17.75
C GLY A 395 -0.02 13.05 17.78
N ILE A 396 0.15 12.39 16.63
CA ILE A 396 0.49 10.96 16.57
C ILE A 396 1.98 10.79 16.89
N VAL A 397 2.31 10.06 17.97
CA VAL A 397 3.69 9.82 18.42
C VAL A 397 4.25 8.58 17.73
N VAL A 398 5.46 8.64 17.17
CA VAL A 398 6.07 7.52 16.41
C VAL A 398 7.44 7.16 16.96
N ILE A 399 7.52 5.98 17.58
CA ILE A 399 8.74 5.42 18.15
C ILE A 399 9.37 4.45 17.13
N PRO A 400 10.63 4.67 16.70
CA PRO A 400 11.24 3.91 15.63
C PRO A 400 11.67 2.49 16.03
N LYS A 401 11.91 1.63 15.03
CA LYS A 401 12.37 0.26 15.22
C LYS A 401 13.62 0.19 16.11
N ASN A 402 13.69 -0.82 16.98
CA ASN A 402 14.84 -1.07 17.86
C ASN A 402 15.23 0.13 18.75
N PHE A 403 14.35 1.10 18.96
CA PHE A 403 14.65 2.23 19.84
C PHE A 403 14.78 1.76 21.30
N SER A 404 15.85 2.19 21.96
CA SER A 404 16.04 2.02 23.41
C SER A 404 15.65 3.31 24.10
N LEU A 405 14.77 3.19 25.08
CA LEU A 405 14.31 4.25 25.97
C LEU A 405 15.18 4.33 27.22
#